data_AF-A0A7Z8VJK5-F1
#
_entry.id   AF-A0A7Z8VJK5-F1
#
_cell.length_a   1.000
_cell.length_b   1.000
_cell.length_c   1.000
_cell.angle_alpha   90.00
_cell.angle_beta   90.00
_cell.angle_gamma   90.00
#
_symmetry.space_group_name_H-M   'P 1'
#
loop_
_entity.id
_entity.type
_entity.pdbx_description
1 polymer ?
#
loop_
_entity_poly.entity_id
_entity_poly.type
_entity_poly.pdbx_seq_one_letter_code
_entity_poly.pdbx_strand_id
1 'polypeptide(L)' 'MQLTQQDLFLLSQCAISAAFQAGQIITHYAQKEVTIKHKQNGHTLASQVVTEVDHLSQAIILQILEPTCAQFDLALLT' A
#
# COMPACT_ATOMS: atom_id res chain seq x y z
N MET A 1 -17.54 17.28 0.25
CA MET A 1 -17.24 16.38 -0.87
C MET A 1 -18.46 15.53 -1.18
N GLN A 2 -18.97 15.55 -2.42
CA GLN A 2 -20.00 14.60 -2.86
C GLN A 2 -19.44 13.80 -4.03
N LEU A 3 -19.16 12.52 -3.79
CA LEU A 3 -18.72 11.58 -4.81
C LEU A 3 -19.95 10.95 -5.46
N THR A 4 -19.97 10.89 -6.78
CA THR A 4 -20.99 10.14 -7.51
C THR A 4 -20.71 8.64 -7.47
N GLN A 5 -21.68 7.83 -7.87
CA GLN A 5 -21.48 6.39 -8.02
C GLN A 5 -20.36 6.07 -9.03
N GLN A 6 -20.21 6.89 -10.07
CA GLN A 6 -19.15 6.73 -11.06
C GLN A 6 -17.77 7.05 -10.47
N ASP A 7 -17.68 8.07 -9.61
CA ASP A 7 -16.44 8.41 -8.91
C ASP A 7 -16.03 7.29 -7.95
N LEU A 8 -16.99 6.74 -7.19
CA LEU A 8 -16.76 5.61 -6.30
C LEU A 8 -16.32 4.36 -7.08
N PHE A 9 -16.91 4.11 -8.25
CA PHE A 9 -16.48 3.03 -9.13
C PHE A 9 -15.03 3.23 -9.57
N LEU A 10 -14.67 4.42 -10.05
CA LEU A 10 -13.29 4.73 -10.47
C LEU A 10 -12.29 4.57 -9.32
N LEU A 11 -12.61 5.11 -8.14
CA LEU A 11 -11.81 4.97 -6.93
C LEU A 11 -11.61 3.49 -6.55
N SER A 12 -12.66 2.67 -6.65
CA SER A 12 -12.56 1.23 -6.37
C SER A 12 -11.64 0.50 -7.36
N GLN A 13 -11.68 0.86 -8.64
CA GLN A 13 -10.79 0.25 -9.65
C GLN A 13 -9.32 0.62 -9.40
N CYS A 14 -9.06 1.87 -9.00
CA CYS A 14 -7.72 2.31 -8.58
C CYS A 14 -7.24 1.56 -7.34
N ALA A 15 -8.11 1.40 -6.33
CA ALA A 15 -7.79 0.65 -5.11
C ALA A 15 -7.52 -0.84 -5.39
N ILE A 16 -8.33 -1.47 -6.25
CA ILE A 16 -8.11 -2.86 -6.69
C ILE A 16 -6.77 -3.01 -7.41
N SER A 17 -6.44 -2.09 -8.31
CA SER A 17 -5.16 -2.10 -9.03
C SER A 17 -3.98 -1.95 -8.07
N ALA A 18 -4.07 -1.00 -7.13
CA ALA A 18 -3.05 -0.76 -6.10
C ALA A 18 -2.81 -2.01 -5.25
N ALA A 19 -3.89 -2.62 -4.73
CA ALA A 19 -3.81 -3.84 -3.94
C ALA A 19 -3.22 -5.02 -4.73
N PHE A 20 -3.61 -5.17 -6.00
CA PHE A 20 -3.10 -6.25 -6.84
C PHE A 20 -1.60 -6.11 -7.11
N GLN A 21 -1.13 -4.91 -7.45
CA GLN A 21 0.29 -4.65 -7.71
C GLN A 21 1.14 -4.81 -6.43
N ALA A 22 0.66 -4.34 -5.29
CA ALA A 22 1.31 -4.58 -4.00
C ALA A 22 1.40 -6.09 -3.68
N GLY A 23 0.34 -6.84 -3.96
CA GLY A 23 0.29 -8.30 -3.79
C GLY A 23 1.29 -9.04 -4.69
N GLN A 24 1.54 -8.56 -5.90
CA GLN A 24 2.58 -9.12 -6.78
C GLN A 24 3.98 -8.95 -6.20
N ILE A 25 4.29 -7.79 -5.61
CA ILE A 25 5.55 -7.59 -4.90
C ILE A 25 5.66 -8.53 -3.70
N ILE A 26 4.63 -8.61 -2.86
CA ILE A 26 4.63 -9.53 -1.71
C ILE A 26 4.89 -10.97 -2.18
N THR A 27 4.22 -11.41 -3.24
CA THR A 27 4.37 -12.76 -3.79
C THR A 27 5.77 -13.00 -4.35
N HIS A 28 6.33 -12.05 -5.09
CA HIS A 28 7.68 -12.13 -5.66
C HIS A 28 8.75 -12.22 -4.58
N TYR A 29 8.59 -11.47 -3.49
CA TYR A 29 9.51 -11.53 -2.36
C TYR A 29 9.30 -12.78 -1.51
N ALA A 30 8.08 -13.30 -1.35
CA ALA A 30 7.85 -14.58 -0.66
C ALA A 30 8.55 -15.76 -1.34
N GLN A 31 8.86 -15.65 -2.64
CA GLN A 31 9.61 -16.64 -3.42
C GLN A 31 11.14 -16.45 -3.34
N LYS A 32 11.62 -15.38 -2.69
CA LYS A 32 13.04 -15.08 -2.49
C LYS A 32 13.35 -15.07 -0.99
N GLU A 33 14.59 -15.38 -0.60
CA GLU A 33 14.97 -15.20 0.81
C GLU A 33 14.91 -13.70 1.17
N VAL A 34 13.84 -13.28 1.85
CA VAL A 34 13.63 -11.87 2.23
C VAL A 34 14.55 -11.55 3.40
N THR A 35 15.42 -10.55 3.22
CA THR A 35 16.26 -10.01 4.29
C THR A 35 15.39 -9.27 5.30
N ILE A 36 15.16 -9.89 6.47
CA ILE A 36 14.36 -9.32 7.55
C ILE A 36 15.11 -8.13 8.17
N LYS A 37 14.57 -6.91 8.07
CA LYS A 37 15.05 -5.74 8.80
C LYS A 37 14.22 -5.55 10.07
N HIS A 38 14.88 -5.54 11.22
CA HIS A 38 14.26 -5.25 12.52
C HIS A 38 14.30 -3.75 12.83
N LYS A 39 13.14 -3.13 13.09
CA LYS A 39 12.97 -1.81 13.71
C LYS A 39 13.10 -1.95 15.23
N GLN A 40 13.96 -1.17 15.87
CA GLN A 40 14.35 -1.34 17.27
C GLN A 40 13.25 -1.04 18.34
N ASN A 41 12.03 -0.61 17.97
CA ASN A 41 11.11 0.04 18.93
C ASN A 41 9.68 -0.55 18.99
N GLY A 42 9.52 -1.87 19.08
CA GLY A 42 8.21 -2.52 19.21
C GLY A 42 8.15 -3.48 20.41
N HIS A 43 7.02 -3.57 21.11
CA HIS A 43 6.90 -4.44 22.29
C HIS A 43 6.90 -5.95 21.96
N THR A 44 6.87 -6.34 20.67
CA THR A 44 6.98 -7.73 20.19
C THR A 44 7.80 -7.82 18.89
N LEU A 45 8.41 -8.97 18.61
CA LEU A 45 9.15 -9.23 17.35
C LEU A 45 8.34 -8.92 16.10
N ALA A 46 7.04 -9.22 16.09
CA ALA A 46 6.15 -8.92 14.95
C ALA A 46 5.94 -7.41 14.73
N SER A 47 5.88 -6.61 15.80
CA SER A 47 5.78 -5.14 15.71
C SER A 47 7.09 -4.46 15.30
N GLN A 48 8.21 -5.19 15.35
CA GLN A 48 9.53 -4.73 14.97
C GLN A 48 9.92 -5.11 13.55
N VAL A 49 9.24 -6.07 12.93
CA VAL A 49 9.60 -6.52 11.58
C VAL A 49 8.74 -5.78 10.57
N VAL A 50 9.24 -4.61 10.14
CA VAL A 50 8.79 -4.01 8.88
C VAL A 50 9.84 -4.37 7.85
N THR A 51 9.47 -5.30 6.98
CA THR A 51 10.35 -5.81 5.94
C THR A 51 10.48 -4.80 4.81
N GLU A 52 11.49 -4.98 3.97
CA GLU A 52 11.63 -4.24 2.71
C GLU A 52 10.37 -4.35 1.84
N VAL A 53 9.68 -5.50 1.91
CA VAL A 53 8.42 -5.75 1.20
C VAL A 53 7.33 -4.79 1.64
N ASP A 54 7.18 -4.55 2.94
CA ASP A 54 6.15 -3.64 3.46
C ASP A 54 6.33 -2.21 2.93
N HIS A 55 7.58 -1.73 2.92
CA HIS A 55 7.93 -0.41 2.38
C HIS A 55 7.67 -0.31 0.87
N LEU A 56 8.02 -1.34 0.10
CA LEU A 56 7.80 -1.39 -1.35
C LEU A 56 6.32 -1.47 -1.70
N SER A 57 5.56 -2.30 -0.99
CA SER A 57 4.12 -2.43 -1.16
C SER A 57 3.40 -1.11 -0.86
N GLN A 58 3.76 -0.43 0.23
CA GLN A 58 3.21 0.89 0.56
C GLN A 58 3.55 1.92 -0.52
N ALA A 59 4.79 1.96 -1.00
CA ALA A 59 5.22 2.92 -2.02
C ALA A 59 4.39 2.77 -3.32
N ILE A 60 4.13 1.53 -3.75
CA ILE A 60 3.28 1.26 -4.93
C ILE A 60 1.84 1.67 -4.71
N ILE A 61 1.28 1.37 -3.54
CA ILE A 61 -0.10 1.78 -3.21
C ILE A 61 -0.22 3.30 -3.26
N LEU A 62 0.71 4.03 -2.63
CA LEU A 62 0.72 5.48 -2.63
C LEU A 62 0.90 6.05 -4.04
N GLN A 63 1.83 5.50 -4.83
CA GLN A 63 2.03 5.93 -6.22
C GLN A 63 0.75 5.85 -7.07
N ILE A 64 -0.08 4.84 -6.82
CA ILE A 64 -1.33 4.61 -7.57
C ILE A 64 -2.48 5.46 -7.02
N LEU A 65 -2.56 5.65 -5.71
CA LEU A 65 -3.68 6.34 -5.06
C LEU A 65 -3.48 7.86 -4.92
N GLU A 66 -2.25 8.37 -4.80
CA GLU A 66 -1.98 9.81 -4.65
C GLU A 66 -2.61 10.66 -5.77
N PRO A 67 -2.54 10.29 -7.06
CA PRO A 67 -3.15 11.09 -8.12
C PRO A 67 -4.69 11.17 -7.99
N THR A 68 -5.35 10.07 -7.63
CA THR A 68 -6.80 10.07 -7.46
C THR A 68 -7.21 10.74 -6.15
N CYS A 69 -6.44 10.57 -5.08
CA CYS A 69 -6.66 11.30 -3.83
C CYS A 69 -6.55 12.81 -4.03
N ALA A 70 -5.55 13.29 -4.77
CA ALA A 70 -5.43 14.70 -5.14
C ALA A 70 -6.61 15.18 -6.01
N GLN A 71 -7.04 14.37 -6.98
CA GLN A 71 -8.16 14.69 -7.86
C GLN A 71 -9.49 14.84 -7.11
N PHE A 72 -9.74 13.99 -6.10
CA PHE A 72 -11.00 13.94 -5.36
C PHE A 72 -10.94 14.63 -3.98
N ASP A 73 -9.84 15.33 -3.66
CA ASP A 73 -9.61 15.98 -2.36
C ASP A 73 -9.74 14.99 -1.17
N LEU A 74 -9.17 13.80 -1.34
CA LEU A 74 -9.13 12.75 -0.32
C LEU A 74 -7.81 12.84 0.44
N ALA A 75 -7.90 12.95 1.77
CA ALA A 75 -6.74 12.83 2.64
C ALA A 75 -6.26 11.37 2.70
N LEU A 76 -4.93 11.19 2.71
CA LEU A 76 -4.28 9.91 3.00
C LEU A 76 -3.78 9.91 4.43
N LEU A 77 -4.05 8.84 5.17
CA LEU A 77 -3.43 8.59 6.47
C LEU A 77 -2.15 7.78 6.22
N THR A 78 -1.01 8.45 6.32
CA THR A 78 0.32 7.86 6.10
C THR A 78 1.12 7.74 7.38
#